data_AF-A0A2A3HJC4-F1
#
_entry.id   AF-A0A2A3HJC4-F1
#
_cell.length_a   1.000
_cell.length_b   1.000
_cell.length_c   1.000
_cell.angle_alpha   90.00
_cell.angle_beta   90.00
_cell.angle_gamma   90.00
#
_symmetry.space_group_name_H-M   'P 1'
#
loop_
_entity.id
_entity.type
_entity.pdbx_description
1 polymer ?
#
loop_
_entity_poly.entity_id
_entity_poly.type
_entity_poly.pdbx_seq_one_letter_code
_entity_poly.pdbx_strand_id
1 'polypeptide(L)'
;MRAGRDFKGRLYIVDFMDTEGNLWASRPTNVAGGLDSVPEPPAPDSGFYFIGWFDSLDSRVEPTTVFTGNTTLSAKYSKLTIVFLNADGDTLQNSVAKYGSIPKYMGKTPTKASTTEYDYTFYGWNPNLATATEPATYTAVFDSSLKTFMVTFRNGFTTLQSTKVGYGATPAYNGNTPTKPSSTQYDYTFKGWSPSIVPVTGNAIYTAVFDSTAISQGSSSSVAQSSSSAIASSSSAMQSSSSMIASSSSVSSSSFGIMSSSSAVVQSSSSAVQSSSSVIASSSSEAPSSSSGVSSSSSSEDPDALHFSAHPRFNLHVQNRTLQIQNARIGSAFAVLDLQGRVLRRGVVNSPEFSMELQNAGAYIIRIDSQVQKIRVK
;
A
#
# COMPACT_ATOMS: atom_id res chain seq x y z
N MET A 1 -83.99 -14.37 -2.21
CA MET A 1 -82.85 -13.41 -2.30
C MET A 1 -83.02 -12.35 -1.22
N ARG A 2 -82.00 -12.06 -0.40
CA ARG A 2 -81.88 -10.76 0.29
C ARG A 2 -80.45 -10.55 0.81
N ALA A 3 -79.96 -9.31 0.71
CA ALA A 3 -78.76 -8.78 1.35
C ALA A 3 -77.50 -9.67 1.27
N GLY A 4 -76.77 -9.57 0.15
CA GLY A 4 -75.32 -9.66 0.22
C GLY A 4 -74.83 -8.59 1.21
N ARG A 5 -74.01 -8.97 2.19
CA ARG A 5 -73.51 -8.04 3.21
C ARG A 5 -72.27 -7.35 2.64
N ASP A 6 -72.43 -6.11 2.18
CA ASP A 6 -71.31 -5.31 1.66
C ASP A 6 -70.25 -5.11 2.75
N PHE A 7 -69.21 -5.94 2.71
CA PHE A 7 -67.97 -5.72 3.44
C PHE A 7 -67.21 -4.58 2.76
N LYS A 8 -67.71 -3.35 2.94
CA LYS A 8 -66.94 -2.14 2.72
C LYS A 8 -65.80 -2.14 3.74
N GLY A 9 -64.67 -2.74 3.36
CA GLY A 9 -63.47 -2.80 4.18
C GLY A 9 -63.11 -1.40 4.66
N ARG A 10 -62.85 -1.25 5.96
CA ARG A 10 -62.43 0.05 6.51
C ARG A 10 -61.02 0.32 6.02
N LEU A 11 -60.91 1.20 5.03
CA LEU A 11 -59.64 1.79 4.65
C LEU A 11 -59.28 2.83 5.71
N TYR A 12 -58.05 2.78 6.22
CA TYR A 12 -57.54 3.75 7.18
C TYR A 12 -56.72 4.80 6.45
N ILE A 13 -56.63 6.00 7.02
CA ILE A 13 -55.74 7.05 6.50
C ILE A 13 -54.41 6.99 7.26
N VAL A 14 -53.32 6.89 6.51
CA VAL A 14 -51.96 7.08 7.00
C VAL A 14 -51.48 8.45 6.53
N ASP A 15 -51.33 9.37 7.47
CA ASP A 15 -50.82 10.71 7.25
C ASP A 15 -49.32 10.75 7.54
N PHE A 16 -48.57 11.41 6.66
CA PHE A 16 -47.11 11.48 6.65
C PHE A 16 -46.70 12.93 6.89
N MET A 17 -45.95 13.17 7.95
CA MET A 17 -45.52 14.50 8.40
C MET A 17 -44.04 14.74 8.15
N ASP A 18 -43.66 15.94 7.73
CA ASP A 18 -42.26 16.33 7.62
C ASP A 18 -41.58 16.54 8.99
N THR A 19 -40.34 17.06 8.99
CA THR A 19 -39.56 17.34 10.21
C THR A 19 -40.08 18.52 11.03
N GLU A 20 -40.92 19.39 10.46
CA GLU A 20 -41.53 20.52 11.14
C GLU A 20 -42.92 20.15 11.72
N GLY A 21 -43.49 19.03 11.26
CA GLY A 21 -44.82 18.55 11.63
C GLY A 21 -45.91 18.92 10.63
N ASN A 22 -45.57 19.45 9.45
CA ASN A 22 -46.54 19.74 8.39
C ASN A 22 -46.92 18.45 7.65
N LEU A 23 -48.14 18.39 7.11
CA LEU A 23 -48.61 17.26 6.30
C LEU A 23 -47.90 17.22 4.95
N TRP A 24 -46.94 16.30 4.80
CA TRP A 24 -46.20 16.02 3.57
C TRP A 24 -47.03 15.21 2.57
N ALA A 25 -47.70 14.15 3.04
CA ALA A 25 -48.54 13.28 2.21
C ALA A 25 -49.63 12.59 3.03
N SER A 26 -50.67 12.12 2.37
CA SER A 26 -51.70 11.27 2.95
C SER A 26 -51.99 10.10 2.02
N ARG A 27 -52.15 8.88 2.56
CA ARG A 27 -52.42 7.66 1.78
C ARG A 27 -53.49 6.81 2.47
N PRO A 28 -54.53 6.35 1.75
CA PRO A 28 -55.41 5.31 2.28
C PRO A 28 -54.70 3.95 2.28
N THR A 29 -55.02 3.10 3.24
CA THR A 29 -54.67 1.67 3.17
C THR A 29 -55.50 0.95 2.11
N ASN A 30 -55.03 -0.21 1.68
CA ASN A 30 -55.86 -1.20 1.01
C ASN A 30 -56.80 -1.91 2.00
N VAL A 31 -57.64 -2.82 1.50
CA VAL A 31 -58.66 -3.56 2.29
C VAL A 31 -58.08 -4.52 3.33
N ALA A 32 -56.79 -4.84 3.26
CA ALA A 32 -56.08 -5.64 4.25
C ALA A 32 -55.35 -4.77 5.31
N GLY A 33 -55.46 -3.44 5.23
CA GLY A 33 -54.81 -2.49 6.13
C GLY A 33 -53.35 -2.16 5.78
N GLY A 34 -52.79 -2.72 4.71
CA GLY A 34 -51.45 -2.37 4.22
C GLY A 34 -51.45 -1.12 3.33
N LEU A 35 -50.26 -0.58 3.03
CA LEU A 35 -50.07 0.46 2.02
C LEU A 35 -49.61 -0.13 0.70
N ASP A 36 -50.23 0.28 -0.41
CA ASP A 36 -49.82 -0.17 -1.76
C ASP A 36 -48.55 0.55 -2.25
N SER A 37 -48.26 1.73 -1.70
CA SER A 37 -46.96 2.40 -1.80
C SER A 37 -46.75 3.37 -0.64
N VAL A 38 -45.51 3.48 -0.18
CA VAL A 38 -45.05 4.51 0.77
C VAL A 38 -44.63 5.74 -0.04
N PRO A 39 -44.98 6.98 0.35
CA PRO A 39 -44.53 8.18 -0.35
C PRO A 39 -43.01 8.34 -0.26
N GLU A 40 -42.43 8.94 -1.31
CA GLU A 40 -41.04 9.42 -1.27
C GLU A 40 -40.90 10.44 -0.12
N PRO A 41 -39.85 10.35 0.71
CA PRO A 41 -39.67 11.25 1.85
C PRO A 41 -39.37 12.69 1.39
N PRO A 42 -39.58 13.70 2.26
CA PRO A 42 -39.01 15.03 2.06
C PRO A 42 -37.50 14.94 1.79
N ALA A 43 -36.98 15.86 0.96
CA ALA A 43 -35.54 15.93 0.71
C ALA A 43 -34.80 16.23 2.02
N PRO A 44 -33.73 15.48 2.37
CA PRO A 44 -32.99 15.70 3.61
C PRO A 44 -32.22 17.02 3.59
N ASP A 45 -32.07 17.63 4.78
CA ASP A 45 -31.10 18.70 5.01
C ASP A 45 -29.69 18.30 4.56
N SER A 46 -28.90 19.29 4.13
CA SER A 46 -27.54 19.07 3.66
C SER A 46 -26.63 18.52 4.76
N GLY A 47 -26.41 17.21 4.75
CA GLY A 47 -25.64 16.48 5.77
C GLY A 47 -26.44 15.36 6.45
N PHE A 48 -27.68 15.15 6.06
CA PHE A 48 -28.56 14.12 6.60
C PHE A 48 -29.01 13.11 5.53
N TYR A 49 -29.53 11.98 5.97
CA TYR A 49 -30.21 10.99 5.14
C TYR A 49 -31.47 10.49 5.86
N PHE A 50 -32.48 10.09 5.09
CA PHE A 50 -33.75 9.60 5.62
C PHE A 50 -33.58 8.20 6.21
N ILE A 51 -33.97 8.00 7.48
CA ILE A 51 -33.88 6.70 8.17
C ILE A 51 -35.20 5.93 8.20
N GLY A 52 -36.33 6.60 8.00
CA GLY A 52 -37.64 5.97 7.93
C GLY A 52 -38.78 6.87 8.41
N TRP A 53 -39.99 6.32 8.28
CA TRP A 53 -41.21 6.86 8.87
C TRP A 53 -41.39 6.25 10.28
N PHE A 54 -41.74 7.07 11.26
CA PHE A 54 -41.87 6.66 12.67
C PHE A 54 -43.24 7.03 13.21
N ASP A 55 -43.82 6.18 14.05
CA ASP A 55 -45.10 6.44 14.72
C ASP A 55 -44.96 7.37 15.94
N SER A 56 -46.10 7.65 16.59
CA SER A 56 -46.17 8.48 17.81
C SER A 56 -45.53 7.84 19.06
N LEU A 57 -45.06 6.59 18.98
CA LEU A 57 -44.31 5.88 20.02
C LEU A 57 -42.80 5.78 19.69
N ASP A 58 -42.35 6.50 18.66
CA ASP A 58 -41.00 6.44 18.10
C ASP A 58 -40.57 5.05 17.61
N SER A 59 -41.53 4.26 17.13
CA SER A 59 -41.26 2.98 16.47
C SER A 59 -41.17 3.18 14.95
N ARG A 60 -40.11 2.64 14.34
CA ARG A 60 -39.93 2.66 12.88
C ARG A 60 -41.01 1.80 12.22
N VAL A 61 -41.70 2.38 11.25
CA VAL A 61 -42.77 1.72 10.51
C VAL A 61 -42.26 1.23 9.16
N GLU A 62 -42.28 -0.09 8.96
CA GLU A 62 -41.87 -0.72 7.71
C GLU A 62 -42.97 -0.61 6.64
N PRO A 63 -42.63 -0.59 5.33
CA PRO A 63 -43.61 -0.50 4.24
C PRO A 63 -44.69 -1.60 4.25
N THR A 64 -44.41 -2.74 4.88
CA THR A 64 -45.30 -3.90 4.99
C THR A 64 -46.20 -3.88 6.23
N THR A 65 -46.17 -2.82 7.04
CA THR A 65 -47.02 -2.69 8.23
C THR A 65 -48.51 -2.69 7.87
N VAL A 66 -49.29 -3.45 8.64
CA VAL A 66 -50.76 -3.47 8.57
C VAL A 66 -51.32 -2.53 9.64
N PHE A 67 -51.96 -1.45 9.20
CA PHE A 67 -52.60 -0.46 10.06
C PHE A 67 -54.04 -0.89 10.37
N THR A 68 -54.43 -0.84 11.65
CA THR A 68 -55.79 -1.16 12.12
C THR A 68 -56.60 0.08 12.52
N GLY A 69 -56.09 1.26 12.19
CA GLY A 69 -56.64 2.57 12.56
C GLY A 69 -55.94 3.69 11.78
N ASN A 70 -56.55 4.87 11.74
CA ASN A 70 -55.88 6.05 11.16
C ASN A 70 -54.61 6.35 11.98
N THR A 71 -53.52 6.63 11.29
CA THR A 71 -52.18 6.71 11.88
C THR A 71 -51.43 7.91 11.32
N THR A 72 -50.68 8.62 12.16
CA THR A 72 -49.77 9.68 11.74
C THR A 72 -48.33 9.21 11.91
N LEU A 73 -47.52 9.38 10.87
CA LEU A 73 -46.11 9.01 10.83
C LEU A 73 -45.24 10.24 10.56
N SER A 74 -44.17 10.43 11.32
CA SER A 74 -43.20 11.51 11.10
C SER A 74 -41.97 11.03 10.36
N ALA A 75 -41.45 11.84 9.44
CA ALA A 75 -40.19 11.59 8.76
C ALA A 75 -39.03 11.77 9.75
N LYS A 76 -38.11 10.79 9.83
CA LYS A 76 -36.89 10.93 10.61
C LYS A 76 -35.63 10.80 9.76
N TYR A 77 -34.61 11.53 10.19
CA TYR A 77 -33.33 11.68 9.50
C TYR A 77 -32.17 11.50 10.48
N SER A 78 -31.01 11.07 9.96
CA SER A 78 -29.78 10.94 10.73
C SER A 78 -28.60 11.54 9.98
N LYS A 79 -27.49 11.84 10.66
CA LYS A 79 -26.30 12.45 10.05
C LYS A 79 -25.62 11.47 9.10
N LEU A 80 -25.33 11.94 7.90
CA LEU A 80 -24.67 11.18 6.84
C LEU A 80 -23.14 11.20 7.03
N THR A 81 -22.69 10.50 8.06
CA THR A 81 -21.28 10.44 8.44
C THR A 81 -20.50 9.51 7.51
N ILE A 82 -19.42 10.03 6.90
CA ILE A 82 -18.47 9.25 6.11
C ILE A 82 -17.11 9.22 6.82
N VAL A 83 -16.54 8.02 6.94
CA VAL A 83 -15.25 7.79 7.59
C VAL A 83 -14.25 7.22 6.58
N PHE A 84 -13.02 7.74 6.57
CA PHE A 84 -11.88 7.19 5.85
C PHE A 84 -10.88 6.63 6.87
N LEU A 85 -10.47 5.37 6.70
CA LEU A 85 -9.53 4.65 7.56
C LEU A 85 -8.27 4.25 6.78
N ASN A 86 -7.11 4.26 7.44
CA ASN A 86 -5.90 3.64 6.91
C ASN A 86 -5.99 2.10 7.03
N ALA A 87 -5.05 1.36 6.40
CA ALA A 87 -5.08 -0.11 6.34
C ALA A 87 -4.88 -0.83 7.69
N ASP A 88 -4.38 -0.11 8.70
CA ASP A 88 -4.27 -0.52 10.11
C ASP A 88 -5.52 -0.20 10.94
N GLY A 89 -6.46 0.58 10.39
CA GLY A 89 -7.70 1.01 11.02
C GLY A 89 -7.69 2.44 11.59
N ASP A 90 -6.57 3.16 11.48
CA ASP A 90 -6.48 4.54 11.99
C ASP A 90 -7.40 5.49 11.20
N THR A 91 -8.11 6.37 11.91
CA THR A 91 -9.07 7.29 11.29
C THR A 91 -8.36 8.48 10.63
N LEU A 92 -8.35 8.50 9.31
CA LEU A 92 -7.72 9.54 8.48
C LEU A 92 -8.63 10.75 8.25
N GLN A 93 -9.94 10.54 8.17
CA GLN A 93 -10.96 11.60 8.07
C GLN A 93 -12.29 11.07 8.59
N ASN A 94 -13.02 11.91 9.32
CA ASN A 94 -14.41 11.66 9.72
C ASN A 94 -15.19 12.95 9.46
N SER A 95 -16.19 12.89 8.57
CA SER A 95 -16.88 14.07 8.06
C SER A 95 -18.32 13.76 7.65
N VAL A 96 -19.24 14.69 7.93
CA VAL A 96 -20.60 14.63 7.39
C VAL A 96 -20.55 14.97 5.89
N ALA A 97 -21.10 14.10 5.04
CA ALA A 97 -21.16 14.29 3.59
C ALA A 97 -22.53 14.80 3.14
N LYS A 98 -22.58 15.46 1.97
CA LYS A 98 -23.84 15.86 1.35
C LYS A 98 -24.52 14.65 0.71
N TYR A 99 -25.82 14.47 0.96
CA TYR A 99 -26.63 13.41 0.37
C TYR A 99 -26.54 13.42 -1.17
N GLY A 100 -26.39 12.23 -1.77
CA GLY A 100 -26.24 12.03 -3.20
C GLY A 100 -24.87 12.40 -3.79
N SER A 101 -23.94 12.97 -3.01
CA SER A 101 -22.59 13.32 -3.49
C SER A 101 -21.59 12.17 -3.30
N ILE A 102 -20.61 12.03 -4.20
CA ILE A 102 -19.48 11.11 -3.97
C ILE A 102 -18.55 11.76 -2.93
N PRO A 103 -18.25 11.11 -1.80
CA PRO A 103 -17.45 11.69 -0.73
C PRO A 103 -15.98 11.78 -1.15
N LYS A 104 -15.33 12.88 -0.73
CA LYS A 104 -13.95 13.17 -1.09
C LYS A 104 -13.05 13.12 0.15
N TYR A 105 -12.00 12.31 0.08
CA TYR A 105 -10.91 12.36 1.04
C TYR A 105 -10.03 13.59 0.78
N MET A 106 -9.71 14.34 1.84
CA MET A 106 -9.01 15.64 1.76
C MET A 106 -7.72 15.69 2.59
N GLY A 107 -7.35 14.59 3.26
CA GLY A 107 -6.06 14.47 3.94
C GLY A 107 -4.89 14.12 3.00
N LYS A 108 -3.72 13.87 3.60
CA LYS A 108 -2.52 13.39 2.89
C LYS A 108 -2.76 11.96 2.38
N THR A 109 -2.23 11.61 1.20
CA THR A 109 -2.32 10.25 0.63
C THR A 109 -1.96 9.19 1.69
N PRO A 110 -2.80 8.15 1.90
CA PRO A 110 -2.53 7.13 2.92
C PRO A 110 -1.18 6.45 2.70
N THR A 111 -0.49 6.12 3.79
CA THR A 111 0.81 5.45 3.77
C THR A 111 0.78 4.17 4.60
N LYS A 112 1.61 3.21 4.20
CA LYS A 112 1.80 1.93 4.88
C LYS A 112 3.30 1.64 4.93
N ALA A 113 3.80 1.26 6.09
CA ALA A 113 5.23 0.98 6.27
C ALA A 113 5.68 -0.21 5.41
N SER A 114 6.76 -0.02 4.65
CA SER A 114 7.43 -1.09 3.92
C SER A 114 8.01 -2.14 4.88
N THR A 115 8.04 -3.40 4.45
CA THR A 115 8.70 -4.51 5.17
C THR A 115 10.14 -4.70 4.69
N THR A 116 10.82 -5.75 5.18
CA THR A 116 12.09 -6.24 4.61
C THR A 116 11.95 -6.66 3.14
N GLU A 117 10.77 -7.16 2.75
CA GLU A 117 10.56 -7.86 1.48
C GLU A 117 9.78 -7.02 0.46
N TYR A 118 8.84 -6.18 0.92
CA TYR A 118 7.92 -5.41 0.08
C TYR A 118 7.95 -3.91 0.39
N ASP A 119 7.77 -3.10 -0.65
CA ASP A 119 7.27 -1.73 -0.55
C ASP A 119 5.77 -1.69 -0.87
N TYR A 120 5.04 -0.71 -0.34
CA TYR A 120 3.61 -0.55 -0.54
C TYR A 120 3.24 0.79 -1.17
N THR A 121 2.34 0.75 -2.16
CA THR A 121 1.81 1.93 -2.86
C THR A 121 0.31 2.02 -2.63
N PHE A 122 -0.22 3.20 -2.31
CA PHE A 122 -1.67 3.39 -2.16
C PHE A 122 -2.38 3.17 -3.50
N TYR A 123 -3.32 2.22 -3.52
CA TYR A 123 -4.11 1.84 -4.69
C TYR A 123 -5.45 2.57 -4.76
N GLY A 124 -6.14 2.70 -3.62
CA GLY A 124 -7.48 3.26 -3.56
C GLY A 124 -8.23 2.93 -2.27
N TRP A 125 -9.56 2.93 -2.34
CA TRP A 125 -10.43 2.69 -1.19
C TRP A 125 -11.27 1.41 -1.39
N ASN A 126 -11.51 0.69 -0.30
CA ASN A 126 -12.45 -0.43 -0.22
C ASN A 126 -13.52 -0.14 0.86
N PRO A 127 -14.83 -0.16 0.53
CA PRO A 127 -15.40 -0.30 -0.82
C PRO A 127 -14.98 0.84 -1.76
N ASN A 128 -15.17 0.67 -3.07
CA ASN A 128 -14.98 1.77 -4.01
C ASN A 128 -15.91 2.95 -3.66
N LEU A 129 -15.45 4.18 -3.88
CA LEU A 129 -16.21 5.38 -3.53
C LEU A 129 -17.52 5.45 -4.32
N ALA A 130 -18.64 5.45 -3.60
CA ALA A 130 -19.99 5.55 -4.15
C ALA A 130 -20.67 6.84 -3.69
N THR A 131 -21.82 7.18 -4.29
CA THR A 131 -22.66 8.30 -3.82
C THR A 131 -23.11 8.06 -2.38
N ALA A 132 -22.87 9.03 -1.50
CA ALA A 132 -23.29 8.98 -0.10
C ALA A 132 -24.82 9.10 0.01
N THR A 133 -25.49 7.95 0.16
CA THR A 133 -26.91 7.84 0.52
C THR A 133 -27.10 7.36 1.95
N GLU A 134 -26.15 6.58 2.47
CA GLU A 134 -26.09 6.08 3.85
C GLU A 134 -24.67 6.25 4.42
N PRO A 135 -24.49 6.23 5.76
CA PRO A 135 -23.18 6.31 6.40
C PRO A 135 -22.26 5.16 5.94
N ALA A 136 -21.03 5.50 5.56
CA ALA A 136 -20.08 4.55 4.98
C ALA A 136 -18.67 4.73 5.55
N THR A 137 -17.93 3.62 5.60
CA THR A 137 -16.53 3.58 6.04
C THR A 137 -15.67 3.02 4.92
N TYR A 138 -14.67 3.80 4.51
CA TYR A 138 -13.77 3.51 3.40
C TYR A 138 -12.36 3.21 3.93
N THR A 139 -11.84 2.02 3.70
CA THR A 139 -10.50 1.61 4.18
C THR A 139 -9.48 1.69 3.04
N ALA A 140 -8.29 2.22 3.32
CA ALA A 140 -7.22 2.35 2.34
C ALA A 140 -6.68 0.98 1.88
N VAL A 141 -6.55 0.80 0.58
CA VAL A 141 -5.98 -0.38 -0.09
C VAL A 141 -4.60 -0.05 -0.63
N PHE A 142 -3.68 -1.00 -0.54
CA PHE A 142 -2.29 -0.83 -0.98
C PHE A 142 -1.83 -2.02 -1.81
N ASP A 143 -1.24 -1.73 -2.98
CA ASP A 143 -0.48 -2.71 -3.76
C ASP A 143 0.87 -2.98 -3.10
N SER A 144 1.38 -4.20 -3.27
CA SER A 144 2.69 -4.64 -2.75
C SER A 144 3.67 -4.91 -3.90
N SER A 145 4.81 -4.22 -3.90
CA SER A 145 5.91 -4.45 -4.85
C SER A 145 7.07 -5.15 -4.14
N LEU A 146 7.52 -6.30 -4.66
CA LEU A 146 8.67 -7.02 -4.10
C LEU A 146 9.95 -6.19 -4.30
N LYS A 147 10.73 -6.02 -3.24
CA LYS A 147 11.99 -5.27 -3.26
C LYS A 147 13.00 -5.91 -4.20
N THR A 148 13.78 -5.09 -4.88
CA THR A 148 14.90 -5.53 -5.72
C THR A 148 16.19 -4.85 -5.30
N PHE A 149 17.26 -5.63 -5.25
CA PHE A 149 18.59 -5.19 -4.84
C PHE A 149 19.60 -5.43 -5.95
N MET A 150 20.64 -4.59 -6.00
CA MET A 150 21.70 -4.70 -6.99
C MET A 150 22.70 -5.77 -6.56
N VAL A 151 22.85 -6.79 -7.40
CA VAL A 151 23.85 -7.86 -7.22
C VAL A 151 24.90 -7.75 -8.31
N THR A 152 26.16 -7.63 -7.89
CA THR A 152 27.31 -7.43 -8.77
C THR A 152 28.29 -8.60 -8.64
N PHE A 153 28.65 -9.21 -9.76
CA PHE A 153 29.73 -10.20 -9.86
C PHE A 153 30.97 -9.52 -10.47
N ARG A 154 32.15 -9.69 -9.85
CA ARG A 154 33.42 -9.06 -10.27
C ARG A 154 34.62 -10.00 -10.21
N ASN A 155 35.60 -9.75 -11.09
CA ASN A 155 36.91 -10.39 -11.07
C ASN A 155 37.98 -9.32 -10.86
N GLY A 156 38.62 -9.32 -9.68
CA GLY A 156 39.42 -8.19 -9.22
C GLY A 156 38.60 -6.90 -9.20
N PHE A 157 39.04 -5.89 -9.96
CA PHE A 157 38.34 -4.61 -10.14
C PHE A 157 37.31 -4.62 -11.28
N THR A 158 37.32 -5.64 -12.15
CA THR A 158 36.44 -5.72 -13.32
C THR A 158 35.07 -6.27 -12.95
N THR A 159 34.02 -5.45 -13.08
CA THR A 159 32.63 -5.94 -13.01
C THR A 159 32.32 -6.82 -14.23
N LEU A 160 31.83 -8.03 -13.98
CA LEU A 160 31.47 -9.03 -14.99
C LEU A 160 29.96 -9.10 -15.25
N GLN A 161 29.15 -8.82 -14.23
CA GLN A 161 27.69 -8.75 -14.32
C GLN A 161 27.19 -7.84 -13.19
N SER A 162 26.20 -7.01 -13.47
CA SER A 162 25.41 -6.31 -12.44
C SER A 162 23.94 -6.34 -12.85
N THR A 163 23.05 -6.71 -11.92
CA THR A 163 21.61 -6.76 -12.19
C THR A 163 20.78 -6.56 -10.92
N LYS A 164 19.51 -6.20 -11.10
CA LYS A 164 18.53 -6.15 -10.01
C LYS A 164 17.92 -7.53 -9.80
N VAL A 165 17.96 -8.02 -8.57
CA VAL A 165 17.43 -9.32 -8.16
C VAL A 165 16.39 -9.12 -7.05
N GLY A 166 15.27 -9.83 -7.13
CA GLY A 166 14.20 -9.76 -6.12
C GLY A 166 14.64 -10.30 -4.75
N TYR A 167 14.06 -9.75 -3.68
CA TYR A 167 14.26 -10.25 -2.32
C TYR A 167 13.97 -11.75 -2.23
N GLY A 168 14.81 -12.49 -1.50
CA GLY A 168 14.72 -13.94 -1.31
C GLY A 168 15.16 -14.79 -2.52
N ALA A 169 15.35 -14.22 -3.72
CA ALA A 169 15.86 -14.96 -4.86
C ALA A 169 17.37 -15.22 -4.73
N THR A 170 17.83 -16.40 -5.14
CA THR A 170 19.28 -16.71 -5.21
C THR A 170 19.86 -16.18 -6.52
N PRO A 171 20.91 -15.34 -6.51
CA PRO A 171 21.41 -14.69 -7.71
C PRO A 171 22.36 -15.59 -8.50
N ALA A 172 22.16 -15.69 -9.80
CA ALA A 172 23.01 -16.45 -10.71
C ALA A 172 23.99 -15.54 -11.49
N TYR A 173 25.21 -16.02 -11.70
CA TYR A 173 26.14 -15.46 -12.68
C TYR A 173 26.02 -16.25 -13.98
N ASN A 174 25.71 -15.54 -15.08
CA ASN A 174 25.34 -16.15 -16.35
C ASN A 174 26.41 -15.94 -17.45
N GLY A 175 27.56 -15.37 -17.11
CA GLY A 175 28.69 -15.18 -18.03
C GLY A 175 29.71 -16.33 -18.01
N ASN A 176 30.78 -16.19 -18.78
CA ASN A 176 31.87 -17.17 -18.82
C ASN A 176 32.62 -17.26 -17.48
N THR A 177 33.01 -18.47 -17.07
CA THR A 177 33.79 -18.72 -15.85
C THR A 177 34.97 -17.75 -15.73
N PRO A 178 35.12 -16.99 -14.63
CA PRO A 178 36.19 -16.01 -14.48
C PRO A 178 37.57 -16.65 -14.63
N THR A 179 38.47 -16.00 -15.37
CA THR A 179 39.86 -16.41 -15.57
C THR A 179 40.83 -15.43 -14.91
N LYS A 180 42.05 -15.89 -14.60
CA LYS A 180 43.14 -15.07 -14.08
C LYS A 180 44.43 -15.53 -14.76
N PRO A 181 45.27 -14.62 -15.28
CA PRO A 181 46.53 -15.00 -15.94
C PRO A 181 47.50 -15.62 -14.92
N SER A 182 48.19 -16.68 -15.36
CA SER A 182 49.29 -17.31 -14.62
C SER A 182 50.47 -16.37 -14.44
N SER A 183 51.30 -16.63 -13.43
CA SER A 183 52.60 -15.99 -13.23
C SER A 183 53.74 -16.96 -13.54
N THR A 184 54.99 -16.52 -13.39
CA THR A 184 56.18 -17.38 -13.47
C THR A 184 56.25 -18.47 -12.39
N GLN A 185 55.41 -18.39 -11.36
CA GLN A 185 55.40 -19.28 -10.20
C GLN A 185 54.07 -20.00 -9.98
N TYR A 186 52.94 -19.48 -10.46
CA TYR A 186 51.61 -20.07 -10.20
C TYR A 186 50.67 -20.03 -11.41
N ASP A 187 50.00 -21.14 -11.67
CA ASP A 187 48.74 -21.19 -12.40
C ASP A 187 47.56 -20.95 -11.45
N TYR A 188 46.43 -20.47 -11.98
CA TYR A 188 45.23 -20.14 -11.19
C TYR A 188 43.97 -20.83 -11.71
N THR A 189 43.27 -21.57 -10.84
CA THR A 189 41.99 -22.22 -11.16
C THR A 189 40.85 -21.52 -10.40
N PHE A 190 39.74 -21.23 -11.08
CA PHE A 190 38.57 -20.60 -10.45
C PHE A 190 37.92 -21.55 -9.43
N LYS A 191 37.81 -21.10 -8.19
CA LYS A 191 37.27 -21.86 -7.04
C LYS A 191 35.78 -21.59 -6.80
N GLY A 192 35.32 -20.38 -7.12
CA GLY A 192 33.96 -19.91 -6.81
C GLY A 192 33.92 -18.43 -6.47
N TRP A 193 32.88 -18.03 -5.75
CA TRP A 193 32.62 -16.64 -5.36
C TRP A 193 32.80 -16.42 -3.85
N SER A 194 33.31 -15.24 -3.47
CA SER A 194 33.35 -14.75 -2.09
C SER A 194 32.63 -13.39 -1.98
N PRO A 195 31.68 -13.22 -1.03
CA PRO A 195 31.16 -14.24 -0.13
C PRO A 195 30.45 -15.38 -0.89
N SER A 196 30.11 -16.47 -0.21
CA SER A 196 29.30 -17.54 -0.80
C SER A 196 27.96 -17.00 -1.27
N ILE A 197 27.48 -17.43 -2.44
CA ILE A 197 26.18 -17.01 -2.98
C ILE A 197 25.05 -17.44 -2.05
N VAL A 198 24.21 -16.48 -1.66
CA VAL A 198 23.04 -16.65 -0.79
C VAL A 198 21.82 -15.92 -1.36
N PRO A 199 20.59 -16.25 -0.91
CA PRO A 199 19.39 -15.48 -1.19
C PRO A 199 19.56 -13.98 -0.92
N VAL A 200 19.03 -13.15 -1.81
CA VAL A 200 19.20 -11.68 -1.77
C VAL A 200 18.35 -11.07 -0.66
N THR A 201 19.01 -10.53 0.35
CA THR A 201 18.41 -9.73 1.45
C THR A 201 18.83 -8.26 1.41
N GLY A 202 19.74 -7.90 0.49
CA GLY A 202 20.35 -6.58 0.36
C GLY A 202 21.23 -6.50 -0.90
N ASN A 203 21.86 -5.35 -1.14
CA ASN A 203 22.84 -5.20 -2.23
C ASN A 203 24.07 -6.09 -1.95
N ALA A 204 24.56 -6.83 -2.94
CA ALA A 204 25.64 -7.81 -2.76
C ALA A 204 26.73 -7.68 -3.84
N ILE A 205 27.99 -7.89 -3.45
CA ILE A 205 29.14 -7.90 -4.37
C ILE A 205 29.90 -9.21 -4.21
N TYR A 206 29.81 -10.06 -5.22
CA TYR A 206 30.48 -11.36 -5.29
C TYR A 206 31.79 -11.24 -6.08
N THR A 207 32.90 -11.65 -5.45
CA THR A 207 34.25 -11.55 -6.00
C THR A 207 34.77 -12.92 -6.39
N ALA A 208 35.31 -13.06 -7.60
CA ALA A 208 35.90 -14.32 -8.06
C ALA A 208 37.11 -14.73 -7.20
N VAL A 209 37.11 -15.97 -6.71
CA VAL A 209 38.19 -16.58 -5.93
C VAL A 209 38.89 -17.63 -6.78
N PHE A 210 40.21 -17.71 -6.67
CA PHE A 210 41.05 -18.65 -7.40
C PHE A 210 41.96 -19.40 -6.43
N ASP A 211 42.09 -20.71 -6.61
CA ASP A 211 43.19 -21.48 -6.03
C ASP A 211 44.44 -21.36 -6.91
N SER A 212 45.62 -21.46 -6.30
CA SER A 212 46.91 -21.32 -6.98
C SER A 212 47.74 -22.61 -6.91
N THR A 213 48.15 -23.13 -8.05
CA THR A 213 49.02 -24.31 -8.16
C THR A 213 50.43 -23.88 -8.56
N ALA A 214 51.43 -24.27 -7.77
CA ALA A 214 52.82 -23.89 -8.03
C ALA A 214 53.33 -24.56 -9.32
N ILE A 215 53.83 -23.75 -10.26
CA ILE A 215 54.45 -24.23 -11.49
C ILE A 215 55.82 -24.79 -11.10
N SER A 216 55.96 -26.12 -11.12
CA SER A 216 57.25 -26.77 -10.96
C SER A 216 58.11 -26.46 -12.19
N GLN A 217 58.89 -25.39 -12.11
CA GLN A 217 59.97 -25.11 -13.06
C GLN A 217 60.83 -26.37 -13.17
N GLY A 218 60.76 -27.03 -14.33
CA GLY A 218 61.49 -28.27 -14.56
C GLY A 218 62.96 -28.02 -14.27
N SER A 219 63.51 -28.76 -13.29
CA SER A 219 64.91 -28.61 -12.91
C SER A 219 65.79 -29.17 -14.02
N SER A 220 66.07 -28.33 -15.03
CA SER A 220 66.96 -28.62 -16.14
C SER A 220 68.33 -28.97 -15.58
N SER A 221 68.57 -30.26 -15.42
CA SER A 221 69.78 -30.81 -14.81
C SER A 221 70.98 -30.50 -15.69
N SER A 222 71.70 -29.44 -15.34
CA SER A 222 72.96 -29.06 -15.98
C SER A 222 74.01 -30.14 -15.70
N VAL A 223 74.16 -31.07 -16.65
CA VAL A 223 75.27 -32.01 -16.69
C VAL A 223 76.58 -31.24 -16.85
N ALA A 224 77.21 -30.92 -15.71
CA ALA A 224 78.47 -30.22 -15.63
C ALA A 224 79.63 -31.13 -16.07
N GLN A 225 79.86 -31.20 -17.38
CA GLN A 225 80.95 -31.99 -17.94
C GLN A 225 82.26 -31.20 -17.83
N SER A 226 83.19 -31.70 -17.01
CA SER A 226 84.42 -30.97 -16.67
C SER A 226 85.40 -30.88 -17.85
N SER A 227 85.97 -29.70 -18.07
CA SER A 227 87.20 -29.51 -18.83
C SER A 227 87.95 -28.29 -18.30
N SER A 228 89.17 -28.52 -17.84
CA SER A 228 89.98 -27.55 -17.08
C SER A 228 91.00 -26.82 -17.96
N SER A 229 91.07 -25.49 -17.83
CA SER A 229 92.26 -24.68 -18.09
C SER A 229 92.14 -23.35 -17.35
N ALA A 230 93.26 -22.81 -16.86
CA ALA A 230 93.32 -21.52 -16.16
C ALA A 230 93.93 -20.44 -17.05
N ILE A 231 93.65 -19.16 -16.78
CA ILE A 231 94.62 -18.17 -16.24
C ILE A 231 93.95 -16.78 -16.01
N ALA A 232 94.64 -15.94 -15.23
CA ALA A 232 94.60 -14.46 -15.19
C ALA A 232 93.33 -13.73 -14.66
N SER A 233 93.45 -13.30 -13.40
CA SER A 233 93.21 -11.93 -12.86
C SER A 233 92.20 -11.00 -13.58
N SER A 234 91.27 -10.36 -12.88
CA SER A 234 91.61 -9.33 -11.86
C SER A 234 90.46 -8.98 -10.89
N SER A 235 90.81 -8.22 -9.85
CA SER A 235 89.95 -7.50 -8.89
C SER A 235 88.97 -6.50 -9.57
N SER A 236 87.91 -5.96 -8.94
CA SER A 236 87.64 -5.73 -7.50
C SER A 236 86.14 -5.56 -7.11
N ALA A 237 85.77 -6.13 -5.96
CA ALA A 237 85.04 -5.57 -4.80
C ALA A 237 83.79 -4.62 -4.88
N MET A 238 82.92 -4.82 -3.88
CA MET A 238 81.92 -3.91 -3.25
C MET A 238 80.57 -3.57 -3.94
N GLN A 239 79.53 -4.29 -3.48
CA GLN A 239 78.37 -3.80 -2.70
C GLN A 239 77.70 -2.42 -2.96
N SER A 240 76.37 -2.52 -3.14
CA SER A 240 75.32 -1.76 -2.43
C SER A 240 74.85 -0.36 -2.90
N SER A 241 73.59 -0.36 -3.38
CA SER A 241 72.50 0.54 -2.97
C SER A 241 72.37 1.96 -3.56
N SER A 242 71.10 2.43 -3.55
CA SER A 242 70.62 3.81 -3.79
C SER A 242 70.50 4.23 -5.26
N SER A 243 69.56 5.08 -5.70
CA SER A 243 68.09 5.18 -5.50
C SER A 243 67.58 6.48 -6.16
N MET A 244 66.51 6.44 -6.96
CA MET A 244 65.93 7.63 -7.65
C MET A 244 66.91 8.28 -8.67
N ILE A 245 66.60 9.26 -9.54
CA ILE A 245 65.45 10.17 -9.74
C ILE A 245 65.00 10.13 -11.24
N ALA A 246 63.84 10.71 -11.56
CA ALA A 246 63.13 10.65 -12.84
C ALA A 246 63.69 11.52 -14.00
N SER A 247 63.25 11.15 -15.22
CA SER A 247 63.19 11.97 -16.47
C SER A 247 64.54 12.34 -17.13
N SER A 248 64.67 12.48 -18.47
CA SER A 248 63.68 12.88 -19.48
C SER A 248 64.00 12.37 -20.91
N SER A 249 62.96 12.33 -21.77
CA SER A 249 62.95 12.64 -23.23
C SER A 249 64.16 12.34 -24.15
N SER A 250 63.97 11.46 -25.15
CA SER A 250 64.12 11.76 -26.61
C SER A 250 63.80 10.49 -27.42
N VAL A 251 62.82 10.43 -28.34
CA VAL A 251 62.63 11.00 -29.70
C VAL A 251 63.66 10.59 -30.77
N SER A 252 63.21 9.76 -31.73
CA SER A 252 63.61 9.63 -33.15
C SER A 252 62.88 8.39 -33.74
N SER A 253 61.80 8.54 -34.55
CA SER A 253 61.77 8.77 -36.01
C SER A 253 61.99 7.47 -36.84
N SER A 254 61.26 7.16 -37.92
CA SER A 254 60.26 7.94 -38.70
C SER A 254 59.53 7.12 -39.78
N SER A 255 58.26 7.51 -40.08
CA SER A 255 57.56 7.42 -41.40
C SER A 255 57.29 6.01 -42.00
N PHE A 256 56.34 5.74 -42.92
CA PHE A 256 55.43 6.55 -43.78
C PHE A 256 54.01 5.89 -43.80
N GLY A 257 52.91 6.49 -44.29
CA GLY A 257 52.68 7.87 -44.76
C GLY A 257 51.34 8.09 -45.50
N ILE A 258 50.48 8.95 -44.94
CA ILE A 258 49.63 10.00 -45.57
C ILE A 258 48.76 9.69 -46.82
N MET A 259 47.43 9.86 -46.68
CA MET A 259 46.57 10.71 -47.54
C MET A 259 45.24 11.00 -46.79
N SER A 260 44.94 12.20 -46.28
CA SER A 260 44.49 13.46 -46.94
C SER A 260 43.01 13.43 -47.39
N SER A 261 42.15 14.47 -47.19
CA SER A 261 42.28 15.77 -46.49
C SER A 261 40.92 16.49 -46.36
N SER A 262 40.80 17.42 -45.38
CA SER A 262 39.93 18.64 -45.40
C SER A 262 38.38 18.46 -45.47
N SER A 263 37.48 19.38 -45.07
CA SER A 263 37.43 20.60 -44.21
C SER A 263 35.92 20.91 -43.97
N ALA A 264 35.39 21.96 -43.32
CA ALA A 264 35.88 23.25 -42.80
C ALA A 264 35.10 23.68 -41.52
N VAL A 265 34.81 24.98 -41.32
CA VAL A 265 34.09 25.56 -40.16
C VAL A 265 33.13 26.66 -40.61
N VAL A 266 31.85 26.66 -40.15
CA VAL A 266 31.07 27.91 -39.87
C VAL A 266 29.90 27.65 -38.90
N GLN A 267 29.25 28.74 -38.45
CA GLN A 267 28.26 28.80 -37.37
C GLN A 267 26.79 28.79 -37.86
N SER A 268 25.90 28.28 -36.99
CA SER A 268 24.56 28.82 -36.64
C SER A 268 23.42 28.96 -37.67
N SER A 269 22.21 29.01 -37.08
CA SER A 269 20.98 29.67 -37.58
C SER A 269 20.02 28.92 -38.52
N SER A 270 19.05 28.26 -37.87
CA SER A 270 17.59 28.47 -38.05
C SER A 270 16.84 28.05 -39.32
N SER A 271 15.70 27.38 -39.06
CA SER A 271 14.38 27.48 -39.74
C SER A 271 13.97 26.50 -40.85
N ALA A 272 12.95 25.69 -40.50
CA ALA A 272 11.86 25.17 -41.34
C ALA A 272 12.23 24.12 -42.44
N VAL A 273 11.31 23.37 -43.08
CA VAL A 273 9.83 23.34 -43.17
C VAL A 273 9.31 21.89 -43.37
N GLN A 274 8.03 21.62 -43.04
CA GLN A 274 7.08 20.66 -43.72
C GLN A 274 7.41 19.14 -43.71
N SER A 275 6.47 18.17 -43.68
CA SER A 275 4.99 18.08 -43.47
C SER A 275 4.72 16.69 -42.79
N SER A 276 3.56 16.01 -42.69
CA SER A 276 2.21 16.00 -43.30
C SER A 276 1.22 15.38 -42.28
N SER A 277 0.18 16.04 -41.77
CA SER A 277 -1.14 16.39 -42.37
C SER A 277 -2.22 15.28 -42.36
N SER A 278 -3.07 15.25 -41.32
CA SER A 278 -4.52 14.93 -41.37
C SER A 278 -5.14 15.23 -39.99
N VAL A 279 -5.98 16.24 -39.72
CA VAL A 279 -7.16 16.90 -40.36
C VAL A 279 -8.53 16.24 -40.09
N ILE A 280 -9.11 16.56 -38.92
CA ILE A 280 -10.53 16.91 -38.65
C ILE A 280 -10.55 17.56 -37.24
N ALA A 281 -11.07 18.76 -36.93
CA ALA A 281 -12.11 19.63 -37.51
C ALA A 281 -13.53 19.05 -37.36
N SER A 282 -14.49 19.64 -36.64
CA SER A 282 -14.58 20.94 -35.90
C SER A 282 -15.49 20.75 -34.65
N SER A 283 -15.84 21.73 -33.79
CA SER A 283 -15.76 23.21 -33.86
C SER A 283 -15.75 23.90 -32.48
N SER A 284 -15.78 25.23 -32.52
CA SER A 284 -16.17 26.21 -31.47
C SER A 284 -17.64 26.05 -31.01
N SER A 285 -18.19 26.71 -29.98
CA SER A 285 -18.08 28.11 -29.46
C SER A 285 -18.64 28.16 -28.01
N GLU A 286 -18.48 29.17 -27.11
CA GLU A 286 -17.78 30.47 -27.09
C GLU A 286 -17.49 30.92 -25.62
N ALA A 287 -17.02 32.17 -25.40
CA ALA A 287 -17.01 32.87 -24.11
C ALA A 287 -17.72 34.25 -24.21
N PRO A 288 -18.14 34.90 -23.09
CA PRO A 288 -17.27 35.93 -22.50
C PRO A 288 -17.43 36.21 -20.98
N SER A 289 -16.47 36.98 -20.41
CA SER A 289 -16.60 37.88 -19.24
C SER A 289 -16.99 37.32 -17.85
N SER A 290 -16.61 37.91 -16.69
CA SER A 290 -15.59 38.92 -16.36
C SER A 290 -15.45 39.09 -14.83
N SER A 291 -14.27 39.53 -14.35
CA SER A 291 -14.02 40.08 -12.99
C SER A 291 -14.20 39.09 -11.82
N SER A 292 -13.66 39.30 -10.61
CA SER A 292 -12.67 40.27 -10.11
C SER A 292 -11.73 39.56 -9.12
N GLY A 293 -10.54 40.12 -8.87
CA GLY A 293 -9.57 39.54 -7.93
C GLY A 293 -9.52 40.28 -6.59
N VAL A 294 -9.15 39.56 -5.52
CA VAL A 294 -8.47 40.10 -4.32
C VAL A 294 -7.50 39.05 -3.79
N SER A 295 -6.39 39.50 -3.22
CA SER A 295 -5.31 38.65 -2.70
C SER A 295 -5.48 38.33 -1.22
N SER A 296 -5.09 37.11 -0.83
CA SER A 296 -4.62 36.84 0.54
C SER A 296 -3.60 35.70 0.51
N SER A 297 -2.46 35.91 1.18
CA SER A 297 -1.34 34.96 1.28
C SER A 297 -0.75 35.02 2.68
N SER A 298 -0.89 33.94 3.46
CA SER A 298 -0.25 33.70 4.78
C SER A 298 -0.77 32.36 5.34
N SER A 299 -0.11 31.66 6.28
CA SER A 299 1.33 31.48 6.57
C SER A 299 1.45 30.33 7.60
N SER A 300 2.64 29.74 7.75
CA SER A 300 2.96 28.49 8.47
C SER A 300 2.81 28.50 10.02
N GLU A 301 3.12 27.34 10.62
CA GLU A 301 3.51 27.08 12.04
C GLU A 301 2.34 27.02 13.08
N ASP A 302 2.29 26.08 14.04
CA ASP A 302 3.03 24.80 14.22
C ASP A 302 2.21 23.82 15.12
N PRO A 303 2.62 22.55 15.37
CA PRO A 303 1.73 21.51 15.90
C PRO A 303 1.72 21.37 17.43
N ASP A 304 0.54 21.06 18.00
CA ASP A 304 0.38 20.62 19.39
C ASP A 304 0.09 19.11 19.45
N ALA A 305 0.76 18.38 20.34
CA ALA A 305 0.93 16.93 20.23
C ALA A 305 0.39 16.15 21.43
N LEU A 306 -0.70 15.37 21.23
CA LEU A 306 -1.20 14.39 22.20
C LEU A 306 -1.03 12.96 21.68
N HIS A 307 0.11 12.36 22.02
CA HIS A 307 0.47 10.97 21.70
C HIS A 307 -0.37 9.97 22.53
N PHE A 308 -1.54 9.57 22.04
CA PHE A 308 -2.23 8.38 22.56
C PHE A 308 -1.64 7.11 21.96
N SER A 309 -0.84 6.39 22.74
CA SER A 309 -0.21 5.13 22.33
C SER A 309 -1.22 4.00 22.26
N ALA A 310 -1.62 3.62 21.04
CA ALA A 310 -2.55 2.52 20.80
C ALA A 310 -1.92 1.17 21.17
N HIS A 311 -2.38 0.55 22.26
CA HIS A 311 -2.09 -0.86 22.62
C HIS A 311 -3.39 -1.54 23.11
N PRO A 312 -3.68 -2.79 22.67
CA PRO A 312 -4.96 -3.46 22.94
C PRO A 312 -5.00 -4.06 24.35
N ARG A 313 -5.98 -3.65 25.17
CA ARG A 313 -6.14 -4.17 26.55
C ARG A 313 -7.61 -4.29 26.99
N PHE A 314 -8.32 -5.28 26.44
CA PHE A 314 -9.29 -6.02 27.26
C PHE A 314 -8.74 -7.42 27.58
N ASN A 315 -8.97 -7.88 28.81
CA ASN A 315 -8.62 -9.23 29.25
C ASN A 315 -9.87 -10.10 29.27
N LEU A 316 -9.73 -11.37 28.90
CA LEU A 316 -10.78 -12.38 29.01
C LEU A 316 -10.35 -13.48 29.98
N HIS A 317 -11.21 -13.78 30.96
CA HIS A 317 -11.09 -14.96 31.80
C HIS A 317 -12.32 -15.86 31.64
N VAL A 318 -12.13 -17.18 31.64
CA VAL A 318 -13.21 -18.17 31.46
C VAL A 318 -13.21 -19.12 32.64
N GLN A 319 -14.27 -19.06 33.45
CA GLN A 319 -14.44 -19.90 34.62
C GLN A 319 -15.87 -20.46 34.63
N ASN A 320 -16.01 -21.79 34.67
CA ASN A 320 -17.29 -22.51 34.69
C ASN A 320 -18.34 -21.98 33.69
N ARG A 321 -17.95 -21.80 32.41
CA ARG A 321 -18.77 -21.25 31.30
C ARG A 321 -19.16 -19.77 31.43
N THR A 322 -18.81 -19.10 32.52
CA THR A 322 -18.84 -17.64 32.61
C THR A 322 -17.58 -17.05 31.97
N LEU A 323 -17.79 -16.15 31.00
CA LEU A 323 -16.77 -15.25 30.49
C LEU A 323 -16.77 -13.98 31.34
N GLN A 324 -15.63 -13.66 31.94
CA GLN A 324 -15.36 -12.35 32.52
C GLN A 324 -14.55 -11.52 31.52
N ILE A 325 -14.96 -10.27 31.33
CA ILE A 325 -14.32 -9.28 30.48
C ILE A 325 -13.85 -8.14 31.39
N GLN A 326 -12.58 -7.78 31.30
CA GLN A 326 -11.98 -6.67 32.06
C GLN A 326 -11.32 -5.65 31.12
N ASN A 327 -11.27 -4.38 31.53
CA ASN A 327 -10.76 -3.24 30.77
C ASN A 327 -11.44 -3.03 29.39
N ALA A 328 -12.70 -3.44 29.24
CA ALA A 328 -13.47 -3.10 28.06
C ALA A 328 -13.74 -1.59 28.00
N ARG A 329 -13.71 -1.00 26.80
CA ARG A 329 -13.98 0.44 26.63
C ARG A 329 -15.48 0.71 26.68
N ILE A 330 -15.92 1.53 27.64
CA ILE A 330 -17.32 1.95 27.77
C ILE A 330 -17.78 2.64 26.47
N GLY A 331 -18.96 2.28 25.97
CA GLY A 331 -19.52 2.78 24.71
C GLY A 331 -19.09 2.00 23.46
N SER A 332 -18.06 1.15 23.52
CA SER A 332 -17.70 0.29 22.40
C SER A 332 -18.72 -0.85 22.23
N ALA A 333 -18.99 -1.24 20.98
CA ALA A 333 -19.85 -2.38 20.69
C ALA A 333 -19.13 -3.70 21.01
N PHE A 334 -19.86 -4.70 21.49
CA PHE A 334 -19.36 -6.07 21.66
C PHE A 334 -20.25 -7.10 20.96
N ALA A 335 -19.64 -8.21 20.54
CA ALA A 335 -20.33 -9.38 20.00
C ALA A 335 -19.64 -10.69 20.41
N VAL A 336 -20.44 -11.72 20.65
CA VAL A 336 -19.99 -13.09 20.89
C VAL A 336 -20.52 -13.97 19.77
N LEU A 337 -19.64 -14.73 19.14
CA LEU A 337 -19.93 -15.54 17.95
C LEU A 337 -19.43 -16.98 18.13
N ASP A 338 -20.05 -17.93 17.43
CA ASP A 338 -19.47 -19.26 17.24
C ASP A 338 -18.35 -19.25 16.16
N LEU A 339 -17.69 -20.40 15.96
CA LEU A 339 -16.64 -20.53 14.93
C LEU A 339 -17.17 -20.39 13.49
N GLN A 340 -18.49 -20.51 13.30
CA GLN A 340 -19.19 -20.33 12.03
C GLN A 340 -19.58 -18.86 11.80
N GLY A 341 -19.22 -17.94 12.70
CA GLY A 341 -19.48 -16.51 12.58
C GLY A 341 -20.92 -16.10 12.90
N ARG A 342 -21.75 -16.98 13.48
CA ARG A 342 -23.11 -16.63 13.88
C ARG A 342 -23.07 -15.87 15.21
N VAL A 343 -23.68 -14.69 15.26
CA VAL A 343 -23.73 -13.84 16.46
C VAL A 343 -24.70 -14.44 17.49
N LEU A 344 -24.17 -14.89 18.62
CA LEU A 344 -24.90 -15.48 19.74
C LEU A 344 -25.37 -14.42 20.75
N ARG A 345 -24.58 -13.35 20.92
CA ARG A 345 -24.94 -12.18 21.72
C ARG A 345 -24.27 -10.93 21.12
N ARG A 346 -24.93 -9.77 21.22
CA ARG A 346 -24.35 -8.45 20.91
C ARG A 346 -24.82 -7.41 21.91
N GLY A 347 -24.13 -6.28 22.00
CA GLY A 347 -24.53 -5.14 22.83
C GLY A 347 -23.51 -4.01 22.81
N VAL A 348 -23.69 -3.07 23.72
CA VAL A 348 -22.72 -2.00 24.03
C VAL A 348 -22.12 -2.26 25.40
N VAL A 349 -20.82 -1.97 25.56
CA VAL A 349 -20.11 -2.08 26.83
C VAL A 349 -20.56 -0.94 27.74
N ASN A 350 -21.33 -1.27 28.78
CA ASN A 350 -21.84 -0.29 29.76
C ASN A 350 -20.95 -0.16 31.01
N SER A 351 -20.00 -1.10 31.20
CA SER A 351 -19.07 -1.17 32.34
C SER A 351 -17.72 -1.72 31.83
N PRO A 352 -16.57 -1.23 32.32
CA PRO A 352 -15.27 -1.71 31.87
C PRO A 352 -14.95 -3.13 32.36
N GLU A 353 -15.62 -3.58 33.42
CA GLU A 353 -15.66 -4.98 33.84
C GLU A 353 -17.10 -5.50 33.81
N PHE A 354 -17.32 -6.64 33.15
CA PHE A 354 -18.61 -7.32 33.12
C PHE A 354 -18.46 -8.82 32.87
N SER A 355 -19.47 -9.59 33.25
CA SER A 355 -19.51 -11.04 33.05
C SER A 355 -20.68 -11.47 32.17
N MET A 356 -20.56 -12.63 31.54
CA MET A 356 -21.66 -13.28 30.82
C MET A 356 -21.50 -14.79 30.72
N GLU A 357 -22.59 -15.52 30.90
CA GLU A 357 -22.62 -16.97 30.74
C GLU A 357 -22.68 -17.37 29.26
N LEU A 358 -22.02 -18.47 28.92
CA LEU A 358 -21.99 -19.05 27.58
C LEU A 358 -22.81 -20.34 27.55
N GLN A 359 -23.86 -20.31 26.71
CA GLN A 359 -24.92 -21.33 26.63
C GLN A 359 -24.40 -22.76 26.39
N ASN A 360 -23.25 -22.95 25.74
CA ASN A 360 -22.66 -24.27 25.46
C ASN A 360 -21.16 -24.30 25.85
N ALA A 361 -20.59 -25.51 25.89
CA ALA A 361 -19.14 -25.69 25.84
C ALA A 361 -18.68 -25.63 24.37
N GLY A 362 -17.48 -25.09 24.10
CA GLY A 362 -17.02 -24.89 22.73
C GLY A 362 -15.98 -23.79 22.57
N ALA A 363 -15.63 -23.48 21.32
CA ALA A 363 -14.78 -22.36 20.98
C ALA A 363 -15.62 -21.17 20.50
N TYR A 364 -15.31 -19.98 21.00
CA TYR A 364 -16.05 -18.75 20.74
C TYR A 364 -15.11 -17.65 20.25
N ILE A 365 -15.66 -16.75 19.44
CA ILE A 365 -15.00 -15.53 18.99
C ILE A 365 -15.66 -14.37 19.73
N ILE A 366 -14.87 -13.63 20.49
CA ILE A 366 -15.29 -12.44 21.23
C ILE A 366 -14.76 -11.23 20.48
N ARG A 367 -15.66 -10.32 20.09
CA ARG A 367 -15.33 -9.03 19.49
C ARG A 367 -15.70 -7.93 20.46
N ILE A 368 -14.80 -6.99 20.69
CA ILE A 368 -15.09 -5.73 21.40
C ILE A 368 -14.36 -4.63 20.65
N ASP A 369 -15.11 -3.62 20.20
CA ASP A 369 -14.60 -2.59 19.28
C ASP A 369 -13.99 -3.25 18.01
N SER A 370 -12.85 -2.76 17.52
CA SER A 370 -12.05 -3.39 16.46
C SER A 370 -11.37 -4.71 16.86
N GLN A 371 -11.25 -5.02 18.15
CA GLN A 371 -10.44 -6.14 18.65
C GLN A 371 -11.21 -7.46 18.68
N VAL A 372 -10.49 -8.56 18.42
CA VAL A 372 -11.03 -9.92 18.33
C VAL A 372 -10.15 -10.89 19.10
N GLN A 373 -10.75 -11.67 20.01
CA GLN A 373 -10.08 -12.77 20.73
C GLN A 373 -10.86 -14.07 20.59
N LYS A 374 -10.14 -15.18 20.44
CA LYS A 374 -10.72 -16.54 20.40
C LYS A 374 -10.51 -17.22 21.75
N ILE A 375 -11.60 -17.65 22.37
CA ILE A 375 -11.60 -18.39 23.64
C ILE A 375 -12.05 -19.84 23.43
N ARG A 376 -11.74 -20.71 24.39
CA ARG A 376 -12.28 -22.07 24.47
C ARG A 376 -12.86 -22.32 25.85
N VAL A 377 -14.17 -22.49 25.89
CA VAL A 377 -14.93 -22.92 27.06
C VAL A 377 -14.90 -24.45 27.13
N LYS A 378 -14.70 -24.99 28.33
CA LYS A 378 -14.85 -26.41 28.66
C LYS A 378 -16.23 -26.65 29.29
#